data_AF-A0A101J3B8-F1
#
_entry.id   AF-A0A101J3B8-F1
#
_cell.length_a   1.000
_cell.length_b   1.000
_cell.length_c   1.000
_cell.angle_alpha   90.00
_cell.angle_beta   90.00
_cell.angle_gamma   90.00
#
_symmetry.space_group_name_H-M   'P 1'
#
loop_
_entity.id
_entity.type
_entity.pdbx_description
1 polymer ?
#
loop_
_entity_poly.entity_id
_entity_poly.type
_entity_poly.pdbx_seq_one_letter_code
_entity_poly.pdbx_strand_id
1 'polypeptide(L)'
;TDKLATLYKNPSVIPFLGREVAEPPAKPTSPKIENNRLRWEKSAGNRSVVYYFADKKYEGVVLTITDDTSLTISKKGFYCVTTLNSDNKESEPSEMVELK
;
A
#
# COMPACT_ATOMS: atom_id res chain seq x y z
N THR A 1 29.49 2.52 3.83
CA THR A 1 28.29 3.29 4.19
C THR A 1 27.11 3.09 3.23
N ASP A 2 27.21 2.19 2.24
CA ASP A 2 26.20 2.00 1.18
C ASP A 2 25.13 0.91 1.49
N LYS A 3 25.42 0.02 2.45
CA LYS A 3 24.53 -1.10 2.80
C LYS A 3 23.19 -0.64 3.38
N LEU A 4 23.17 0.44 4.16
CA LEU A 4 21.95 0.98 4.73
C LEU A 4 21.02 1.57 3.66
N ALA A 5 21.57 2.29 2.68
CA ALA A 5 20.80 2.83 1.56
C ALA A 5 20.15 1.70 0.73
N THR A 6 20.85 0.58 0.57
CA THR A 6 20.31 -0.61 -0.11
C THR A 6 19.19 -1.28 0.70
N LEU A 7 19.40 -1.47 2.01
CA LEU A 7 18.45 -2.15 2.89
C LEU A 7 17.15 -1.36 3.08
N TYR A 8 17.23 -0.04 3.14
CA TYR A 8 16.08 0.85 3.37
C TYR A 8 15.64 1.59 2.09
N LYS A 9 15.92 1.02 0.92
CA LYS A 9 15.55 1.62 -0.39
C LYS A 9 14.04 1.76 -0.56
N ASN A 10 13.28 0.79 -0.05
CA ASN A 10 11.82 0.82 -0.08
C ASN A 10 11.31 1.11 1.34
N PRO A 11 10.21 1.88 1.48
CA PRO A 11 9.53 2.01 2.76
C PRO A 11 9.08 0.64 3.28
N SER A 12 8.77 0.57 4.57
CA SER A 12 8.24 -0.63 5.20
C SER A 12 7.14 -0.23 6.16
N VAL A 13 6.11 -1.07 6.26
CA VAL A 13 5.04 -0.86 7.24
C VAL A 13 5.61 -1.13 8.63
N ILE A 14 5.35 -0.22 9.57
CA ILE A 14 5.70 -0.44 10.97
C ILE A 14 4.88 -1.63 11.45
N PRO A 15 5.51 -2.69 12.02
CA PRO A 15 4.76 -3.82 12.54
C PRO A 15 3.70 -3.37 13.54
N PHE A 16 2.52 -3.97 13.48
CA PHE A 16 1.52 -3.81 14.53
C PHE A 16 2.08 -4.41 15.83
N LEU A 17 2.41 -3.56 16.81
CA LEU A 17 3.01 -3.95 18.10
C LEU A 17 1.95 -4.27 19.19
N GLY A 18 0.65 -4.20 18.85
CA GLY A 18 -0.46 -4.24 19.79
C GLY A 18 -1.05 -5.64 20.04
N ARG A 19 -1.46 -5.88 21.29
CA ARG A 19 -2.23 -7.05 21.72
C ARG A 19 -3.66 -6.94 21.17
N GLU A 20 -3.99 -7.71 20.13
CA GLU A 20 -5.29 -8.17 19.60
C GLU A 20 -6.58 -7.29 19.59
N VAL A 21 -6.66 -6.11 20.21
CA VAL A 21 -7.95 -5.45 20.52
C VAL A 21 -8.38 -4.39 19.48
N ALA A 22 -7.50 -3.93 18.59
CA ALA A 22 -7.87 -2.96 17.57
C ALA A 22 -8.42 -3.68 16.32
N GLU A 23 -9.71 -3.49 16.05
CA GLU A 23 -10.35 -3.97 14.82
C GLU A 23 -9.60 -3.47 13.58
N PRO A 24 -9.32 -4.33 12.58
CA PRO A 24 -8.72 -3.88 11.33
C PRO A 24 -9.57 -2.79 10.67
N PRO A 25 -8.96 -1.76 10.07
CA PRO A 25 -9.72 -0.80 9.29
C PRO A 25 -10.36 -1.47 8.07
N ALA A 26 -11.41 -0.84 7.52
CA ALA A 26 -12.02 -1.33 6.28
C ALA A 26 -11.02 -1.31 5.11
N LYS A 27 -11.08 -2.34 4.25
CA LYS A 27 -10.23 -2.41 3.05
C LYS A 27 -10.53 -1.26 2.08
N PRO A 28 -9.53 -0.74 1.35
CA PRO A 28 -9.77 0.27 0.32
C PRO A 28 -10.67 -0.25 -0.80
N THR A 29 -11.47 0.64 -1.38
CA THR A 29 -12.42 0.32 -2.46
C THR A 29 -12.07 1.03 -3.76
N SER A 30 -12.68 0.56 -4.85
CA SER A 30 -12.63 1.18 -6.18
C SER A 30 -11.21 1.47 -6.72
N PRO A 31 -10.22 0.55 -6.56
CA PRO A 31 -8.89 0.78 -7.10
C PRO A 31 -8.96 0.87 -8.63
N LYS A 32 -8.36 1.91 -9.20
CA LYS A 32 -8.32 2.11 -10.65
C LYS A 32 -7.08 2.89 -11.08
N ILE A 33 -6.66 2.66 -12.32
CA ILE A 33 -5.53 3.36 -12.93
C ILE A 33 -6.06 4.18 -14.11
N GLU A 34 -5.85 5.49 -14.05
CA GLU A 34 -6.22 6.43 -15.11
C GLU A 34 -5.05 7.38 -15.33
N ASN A 35 -4.56 7.51 -16.57
CA ASN A 35 -3.46 8.42 -16.93
C ASN A 35 -2.21 8.27 -16.04
N ASN A 36 -1.72 7.03 -15.85
CA ASN A 36 -0.58 6.72 -14.97
C ASN A 36 -0.78 7.17 -13.50
N ARG A 37 -2.03 7.29 -13.06
CA ARG A 37 -2.39 7.61 -11.68
C ARG A 37 -3.27 6.52 -11.11
N LEU A 38 -2.78 5.84 -10.08
CA LEU A 38 -3.55 4.94 -9.24
C LEU A 38 -4.45 5.78 -8.33
N ARG A 39 -5.74 5.43 -8.26
CA ARG A 39 -6.73 6.05 -7.37
C ARG A 39 -7.49 4.97 -6.63
N TRP A 40 -7.90 5.26 -5.40
CA TRP A 40 -8.69 4.37 -4.54
C TRP A 40 -9.53 5.19 -3.57
N GLU A 41 -10.37 4.53 -2.80
CA GLU A 41 -11.15 5.13 -1.72
C GLU A 41 -10.79 4.47 -0.38
N LYS A 42 -10.82 5.25 0.71
CA LYS A 42 -10.59 4.76 2.08
C LYS A 42 -11.40 5.56 3.09
N SER A 43 -11.62 4.97 4.26
CA SER A 43 -12.22 5.68 5.39
C SER A 43 -11.29 6.80 5.89
N ALA A 44 -11.87 7.96 6.22
CA ALA A 44 -11.13 9.11 6.72
C ALA A 44 -10.33 8.78 8.00
N GLY A 45 -9.23 9.49 8.22
CA GLY A 45 -8.37 9.31 9.40
C GLY A 45 -7.40 8.12 9.35
N ASN A 46 -7.47 7.28 8.31
CA ASN A 46 -6.51 6.19 8.09
C ASN A 46 -5.48 6.54 7.02
N ARG A 47 -4.31 5.92 7.06
CA ARG A 47 -3.29 5.97 5.99
C ARG A 47 -3.53 4.87 4.96
N SER A 48 -2.86 4.97 3.82
CA SER A 48 -2.80 3.93 2.79
C SER A 48 -1.39 3.43 2.59
N VAL A 49 -1.25 2.11 2.44
CA VAL A 49 -0.03 1.47 1.99
C VAL A 49 -0.26 1.02 0.56
N VAL A 50 0.59 1.49 -0.36
CA VAL A 50 0.52 1.09 -1.77
C VAL A 50 1.58 0.03 -2.03
N TYR A 51 1.14 -1.13 -2.49
CA TYR A 51 2.01 -2.24 -2.85
C TYR A 51 2.20 -2.30 -4.36
N TYR A 52 3.40 -2.70 -4.79
CA TYR A 52 3.74 -2.97 -6.18
C TYR A 52 4.29 -4.39 -6.33
N PHE A 53 3.84 -5.09 -7.36
CA PHE A 53 4.26 -6.44 -7.73
C PHE A 53 4.68 -6.43 -9.20
N ALA A 54 5.87 -6.95 -9.50
CA ALA A 54 6.30 -7.12 -10.89
C ALA A 54 5.49 -8.20 -11.63
N ASP A 55 5.07 -9.24 -10.92
CA ASP A 55 4.14 -10.28 -11.35
C ASP A 55 3.36 -10.75 -10.10
N LYS A 56 2.13 -11.26 -10.28
CA LYS A 56 1.30 -11.77 -9.19
C LYS A 56 1.93 -12.92 -8.40
N LYS A 57 2.92 -13.60 -8.98
CA LYS A 57 3.64 -14.71 -8.35
C LYS A 57 4.82 -14.28 -7.47
N TYR A 58 5.26 -13.02 -7.57
CA TYR A 58 6.39 -12.51 -6.81
C TYR A 58 5.92 -11.75 -5.56
N GLU A 59 6.83 -11.60 -4.61
CA GLU A 59 6.62 -10.75 -3.43
C GLU A 59 6.41 -9.29 -3.83
N GLY A 60 5.43 -8.66 -3.19
CA GLY A 60 5.17 -7.24 -3.35
C GLY A 60 6.14 -6.41 -2.52
N VAL A 61 6.42 -5.19 -3.00
CA VAL A 61 7.15 -4.19 -2.23
C VAL A 61 6.23 -3.04 -1.88
N VAL A 62 6.44 -2.45 -0.70
CA VAL A 62 5.77 -1.19 -0.36
C VAL A 62 6.38 -0.10 -1.22
N LEU A 63 5.54 0.51 -2.05
CA LEU A 63 5.93 1.64 -2.89
C LEU A 63 5.88 2.95 -2.11
N THR A 64 4.85 3.14 -1.29
CA THR A 64 4.69 4.32 -0.42
C THR A 64 3.67 4.06 0.69
N ILE A 65 3.75 4.87 1.74
CA ILE A 65 2.71 5.03 2.75
C ILE A 65 2.25 6.49 2.69
N THR A 66 0.94 6.75 2.56
CA THR A 66 0.42 8.12 2.35
C THR A 66 -0.97 8.31 2.98
N ASP A 67 -1.31 9.56 3.31
CA ASP A 67 -2.67 9.96 3.66
C ASP A 67 -3.56 10.22 2.44
N ASP A 68 -2.96 10.29 1.24
CA ASP A 68 -3.68 10.50 -0.01
C ASP A 68 -4.50 9.29 -0.45
N THR A 69 -5.39 9.52 -1.41
CA THR A 69 -6.21 8.50 -2.09
C THR A 69 -5.79 8.29 -3.55
N SER A 70 -4.62 8.81 -3.92
CA SER A 70 -4.08 8.64 -5.26
C SER A 70 -2.56 8.78 -5.32
N LEU A 71 -1.94 8.07 -6.26
CA LEU A 71 -0.50 8.03 -6.46
C LEU A 71 -0.18 8.01 -7.95
N THR A 72 0.76 8.85 -8.38
CA THR A 72 1.33 8.74 -9.73
C THR A 72 2.26 7.53 -9.79
N ILE A 73 2.02 6.64 -10.76
CA ILE A 73 2.75 5.39 -10.95
C ILE A 73 3.36 5.32 -12.35
N SER A 74 4.54 4.72 -12.47
CA SER A 74 5.25 4.64 -13.76
C SER A 74 5.76 3.23 -14.07
N LYS A 75 5.77 2.31 -13.09
CA LYS A 75 6.27 0.95 -13.27
C LYS A 75 5.16 0.05 -13.77
N LYS A 76 5.37 -0.67 -14.86
CA LYS A 76 4.43 -1.69 -15.33
C LYS A 76 4.39 -2.85 -14.34
N GLY A 77 3.20 -3.40 -14.10
CA GLY A 77 2.99 -4.46 -13.11
C GLY A 77 1.67 -4.29 -12.37
N PHE A 78 1.56 -4.94 -11.23
CA PHE A 78 0.34 -5.00 -10.43
C PHE A 78 0.44 -4.15 -9.18
N TYR A 79 -0.70 -3.59 -8.77
CA TYR A 79 -0.83 -2.72 -7.63
C TYR A 79 -2.04 -3.12 -6.80
N CYS A 80 -1.90 -3.06 -5.48
CA CYS A 80 -3.02 -3.07 -4.55
C CYS A 80 -2.75 -2.08 -3.41
N VAL A 81 -3.79 -1.74 -2.68
CA VAL A 81 -3.73 -0.79 -1.58
C VAL A 81 -4.36 -1.42 -0.35
N THR A 82 -3.76 -1.18 0.82
CA THR A 82 -4.39 -1.47 2.13
C THR A 82 -4.62 -0.18 2.88
N THR A 83 -5.49 -0.24 3.89
CA THR A 83 -5.70 0.82 4.86
C THR A 83 -4.87 0.52 6.11
N LEU A 84 -4.24 1.54 6.68
CA LEU A 84 -3.44 1.45 7.90
C LEU A 84 -3.96 2.44 8.95
N ASN A 85 -4.43 1.94 10.09
CA ASN A 85 -4.98 2.80 11.15
C ASN A 85 -3.88 3.47 12.00
N SER A 86 -4.28 4.20 13.04
CA SER A 86 -3.36 4.88 13.97
C SER A 86 -2.44 3.92 14.74
N ASP A 87 -2.90 2.69 14.97
CA ASP A 87 -2.13 1.67 15.69
C ASP A 87 -1.19 0.88 14.77
N ASN A 88 -1.16 1.20 13.48
CA ASN A 88 -0.50 0.42 12.43
C ASN A 88 -1.12 -0.97 12.20
N LYS A 89 -2.40 -1.15 12.56
CA LYS A 89 -3.16 -2.33 12.12
C LYS A 89 -3.57 -2.11 10.68
N GLU A 90 -3.25 -3.10 9.86
CA GLU A 90 -3.49 -3.10 8.43
C GLU A 90 -4.79 -3.86 8.10
N SER A 91 -5.50 -3.38 7.08
CA SER A 91 -6.69 -4.05 6.53
C SER A 91 -6.33 -5.19 5.58
N GLU A 92 -7.34 -5.94 5.16
CA GLU A 92 -7.26 -6.72 3.91
C GLU A 92 -6.91 -5.81 2.71
N PRO A 93 -6.23 -6.33 1.68
CA PRO A 93 -5.91 -5.58 0.47
C PRO A 93 -7.15 -5.28 -0.38
N SER A 94 -7.08 -4.21 -1.14
CA SER A 94 -8.01 -3.91 -2.23
C SER A 94 -7.92 -4.97 -3.33
N GLU A 95 -8.87 -4.90 -4.27
CA GLU A 95 -8.70 -5.59 -5.55
C GLU A 95 -7.39 -5.13 -6.23
N MET A 96 -6.77 -6.06 -6.96
CA MET A 96 -5.51 -5.81 -7.64
C MET A 96 -5.76 -5.23 -9.03
N VAL A 97 -5.02 -4.19 -9.39
CA VAL A 97 -5.08 -3.53 -10.70
C VAL A 97 -3.73 -3.58 -11.41
N GLU A 98 -3.74 -3.58 -12.74
CA GLU A 98 -2.54 -3.73 -13.57
C GLU A 98 -2.27 -2.45 -14.37
N LEU A 99 -1.02 -1.97 -14.32
CA LEU A 99 -0.49 -1.03 -15.30
C LEU A 99 0.27 -1.81 -16.38
N LYS A 100 -0.26 -1.77 -17.61
CA LYS A 100 0.28 -2.48 -18.77
C LYS A 100 1.48 -1.79 -19.42
#